data_AF-A0A7Z9WY81-F1
#
_entry.id   AF-A0A7Z9WY81-F1
#
_cell.length_a   1.000
_cell.length_b   1.000
_cell.length_c   1.000
_cell.angle_alpha   90.00
_cell.angle_beta   90.00
_cell.angle_gamma   90.00
#
_symmetry.space_group_name_H-M   'P 1'
#
loop_
_entity.id
_entity.type
_entity.pdbx_description
1 polymer ?
#
loop_
_entity_poly.entity_id
_entity_poly.type
_entity_poly.pdbx_seq_one_letter_code
_entity_poly.pdbx_strand_id
1 'polypeptide(L)'
;MTGLVTVLGSGAMTNTINGILDSDVMLVIGSNTTETHPIIGLRMLAAVKKGSKLIVADPRRIKLCDSSSLYMQQRPGTDGALINALCHVIIRDGLEDKEYIAERAENLDAFKESIVDCTPEWAEKITNVPAALIEEVAHTFAEAERAGIYYTMGITQHTSGTDNVCALANLAVITGNLGKEGAGLNPLRGQNNVQGASDMGCNPSFFPGYQKCDDKTAQEKFAKIWDCPITDKPGLMATEMSDSITEGNLAGLWIMGENPVLSDPNSSHAKK
;
A
#
# COMPACT_ATOMS: atom_id res chain seq x y z
N MET A 1 -5.89 5.22 -5.95
CA MET A 1 -4.45 5.58 -5.98
C MET A 1 -4.21 6.78 -5.06
N THR A 2 -4.72 6.74 -3.84
CA THR A 2 -4.83 7.94 -2.99
C THR A 2 -3.81 7.89 -1.85
N GLY A 3 -3.75 6.81 -1.07
CA GLY A 3 -2.92 6.75 0.14
C GLY A 3 -1.45 7.10 -0.06
N LEU A 4 -0.71 6.30 -0.85
CA LEU A 4 0.72 6.53 -1.09
C LEU A 4 1.01 7.87 -1.79
N VAL A 5 0.17 8.30 -2.73
CA VAL A 5 0.35 9.57 -3.44
C VAL A 5 0.20 10.75 -2.47
N THR A 6 -0.74 10.67 -1.53
CA THR A 6 -0.93 11.69 -0.49
C THR A 6 0.28 11.82 0.41
N VAL A 7 0.90 10.70 0.82
CA VAL A 7 2.02 10.72 1.79
C VAL A 7 3.39 10.92 1.12
N LEU A 8 3.63 10.26 -0.02
CA LEU A 8 4.95 10.18 -0.66
C LEU A 8 5.01 10.82 -2.06
N GLY A 9 3.89 11.29 -2.59
CA GLY A 9 3.81 11.88 -3.94
C GLY A 9 3.80 10.86 -5.09
N SER A 10 3.94 9.56 -4.82
CA SER A 10 3.89 8.49 -5.83
C SER A 10 3.25 7.21 -5.30
N GLY A 11 2.46 6.55 -6.13
CA GLY A 11 1.78 5.28 -5.84
C GLY A 11 2.51 4.02 -6.32
N ALA A 12 3.75 4.15 -6.78
CA ALA A 12 4.59 3.03 -7.22
C ALA A 12 5.29 2.35 -6.03
N MET A 13 5.90 1.18 -6.25
CA MET A 13 6.86 0.63 -5.30
C MET A 13 8.02 1.60 -5.11
N THR A 14 8.42 1.85 -3.86
CA THR A 14 9.52 2.77 -3.57
C THR A 14 10.88 2.17 -3.91
N ASN A 15 10.98 0.83 -3.94
CA ASN A 15 12.22 0.10 -4.17
C ASN A 15 12.06 -0.99 -5.22
N THR A 16 13.19 -1.47 -5.73
CA THR A 16 13.22 -2.50 -6.76
C THR A 16 13.00 -3.89 -6.16
N ILE A 17 12.48 -4.81 -6.98
CA ILE A 17 12.36 -6.23 -6.59
C ILE A 17 13.75 -6.84 -6.33
N ASN A 18 14.82 -6.31 -6.92
CA ASN A 18 16.19 -6.80 -6.69
C ASN A 18 16.65 -6.51 -5.26
N GLY A 19 16.33 -5.32 -4.74
CA GLY A 19 16.72 -4.89 -3.40
C GLY A 19 16.14 -5.73 -2.26
N ILE A 20 15.13 -6.57 -2.51
CA ILE A 20 14.58 -7.51 -1.50
C ILE A 20 15.67 -8.39 -0.87
N LEU A 21 16.72 -8.73 -1.63
CA LEU A 21 17.82 -9.55 -1.14
C LEU A 21 18.71 -8.86 -0.11
N ASP A 22 18.59 -7.54 0.00
CA ASP A 22 19.37 -6.66 0.87
C ASP A 22 18.56 -6.15 2.07
N SER A 23 17.30 -6.59 2.23
CA SER A 23 16.46 -6.27 3.40
C SER A 23 16.96 -6.99 4.66
N ASP A 24 17.11 -6.26 5.76
CA ASP A 24 17.41 -6.85 7.07
C ASP A 24 16.12 -7.39 7.74
N VAL A 25 15.01 -6.68 7.53
CA VAL A 25 13.67 -7.08 7.98
C VAL A 25 12.66 -6.88 6.85
N MET A 26 11.75 -7.84 6.69
CA MET A 26 10.63 -7.75 5.76
C MET A 26 9.31 -7.93 6.51
N LEU A 27 8.43 -6.93 6.45
CA LEU A 27 7.05 -7.02 6.90
C LEU A 27 6.15 -7.31 5.69
N VAL A 28 5.63 -8.53 5.61
CA VAL A 28 4.64 -8.92 4.61
C VAL A 28 3.25 -8.86 5.24
N ILE A 29 2.43 -7.88 4.84
CA ILE A 29 1.11 -7.64 5.41
C ILE A 29 0.01 -7.68 4.35
N GLY A 30 -1.05 -8.46 4.60
CA GLY A 30 -2.18 -8.59 3.67
C GLY A 30 -1.78 -9.12 2.29
N SER A 31 -0.80 -10.02 2.22
CA SER A 31 -0.26 -10.59 0.97
C SER A 31 0.10 -12.07 1.10
N ASN A 32 -0.44 -12.91 0.19
CA ASN A 32 0.05 -14.28 -0.02
C ASN A 32 1.09 -14.31 -1.16
N THR A 33 2.26 -13.72 -0.91
CA THR A 33 3.26 -13.43 -1.95
C THR A 33 3.76 -14.68 -2.68
N THR A 34 3.87 -15.83 -2.01
CA THR A 34 4.34 -17.09 -2.62
C THR A 34 3.41 -17.64 -3.68
N GLU A 35 2.11 -17.38 -3.58
CA GLU A 35 1.13 -17.81 -4.59
C GLU A 35 0.89 -16.72 -5.65
N THR A 36 0.78 -15.47 -5.21
CA THR A 36 0.41 -14.34 -6.07
C THR A 36 1.58 -13.77 -6.87
N HIS A 37 2.78 -13.81 -6.32
CA HIS A 37 4.00 -13.28 -6.92
C HIS A 37 5.18 -14.24 -6.68
N PRO A 38 5.17 -15.47 -7.24
CA PRO A 38 6.11 -16.52 -6.85
C PRO A 38 7.58 -16.13 -6.93
N ILE A 39 7.98 -15.33 -7.93
CA ILE A 39 9.37 -14.84 -8.07
C ILE A 39 9.75 -13.88 -6.93
N ILE A 40 8.84 -13.02 -6.48
CA ILE A 40 9.05 -12.14 -5.33
C ILE A 40 9.13 -12.98 -4.06
N GLY A 41 8.23 -13.95 -3.89
CA GLY A 41 8.25 -14.88 -2.76
C GLY A 41 9.55 -15.67 -2.67
N LEU A 42 10.08 -16.16 -3.80
CA LEU A 42 11.39 -16.84 -3.86
C LEU A 42 12.54 -15.92 -3.43
N ARG A 43 12.50 -14.63 -3.77
CA ARG A 43 13.51 -13.66 -3.34
C ARG A 43 13.42 -13.36 -1.85
N MET A 44 12.22 -13.22 -1.31
CA MET A 44 12.02 -13.10 0.15
C MET A 44 12.59 -14.33 0.87
N LEU A 45 12.28 -15.54 0.41
CA LEU A 45 12.82 -16.77 1.00
C LEU A 45 14.36 -16.85 0.86
N ALA A 46 14.93 -16.32 -0.23
CA ALA A 46 16.37 -16.23 -0.40
C ALA A 46 17.01 -15.21 0.57
N ALA A 47 16.36 -14.07 0.81
CA ALA A 47 16.79 -13.09 1.82
C ALA A 47 16.75 -13.68 3.23
N VAL A 48 15.68 -14.42 3.57
CA VAL A 48 15.59 -15.15 4.86
C VAL A 48 16.75 -16.14 5.04
N LYS A 49 17.09 -16.90 3.99
CA LYS A 49 18.25 -17.82 4.03
C LYS A 49 19.60 -17.10 4.25
N LYS A 50 19.70 -15.81 3.95
CA LYS A 50 20.88 -14.98 4.21
C LYS A 50 20.87 -14.31 5.59
N GLY A 51 19.80 -14.47 6.36
CA GLY A 51 19.67 -13.93 7.72
C GLY A 51 18.63 -12.82 7.89
N SER A 52 17.92 -12.43 6.82
CA SER A 52 16.82 -11.46 6.93
C SER A 52 15.69 -12.01 7.82
N LYS A 53 15.13 -11.18 8.71
CA LYS A 53 13.96 -11.57 9.49
C LYS A 53 12.69 -11.31 8.68
N LEU A 54 11.82 -12.30 8.63
CA LEU A 54 10.53 -12.19 7.96
C LEU A 54 9.41 -12.11 8.99
N ILE A 55 8.62 -11.05 8.92
CA ILE A 55 7.41 -10.82 9.71
C ILE A 55 6.22 -10.98 8.77
N VAL A 56 5.25 -11.81 9.13
CA VAL A 56 4.01 -11.98 8.35
C VAL A 56 2.82 -11.50 9.17
N ALA A 57 1.98 -10.68 8.56
CA ALA A 57 0.73 -10.18 9.13
C ALA A 57 -0.43 -10.52 8.19
N ASP A 58 -1.05 -11.68 8.39
CA ASP A 58 -2.19 -12.16 7.60
C ASP A 58 -3.11 -12.99 8.51
N PRO A 59 -4.44 -12.80 8.45
CA PRO A 59 -5.40 -13.61 9.21
C PRO A 59 -5.28 -15.13 8.91
N ARG A 60 -4.72 -15.48 7.76
CA ARG A 60 -4.48 -16.87 7.33
C ARG A 60 -3.01 -17.22 7.47
N ARG A 61 -2.74 -18.46 7.86
CA ARG A 61 -1.39 -19.00 7.82
C ARG A 61 -1.00 -19.34 6.38
N ILE A 62 -0.32 -18.42 5.72
CA ILE A 62 0.20 -18.56 4.35
C ILE A 62 1.56 -19.29 4.32
N LYS A 63 2.05 -19.66 3.13
CA LYS A 63 3.30 -20.43 3.01
C LYS A 63 4.53 -19.70 3.56
N LEU A 64 4.57 -18.36 3.48
CA LEU A 64 5.64 -17.55 4.06
C LEU A 64 5.74 -17.69 5.58
N CYS A 65 4.65 -18.03 6.28
CA CYS A 65 4.66 -18.24 7.73
C CYS A 65 5.54 -19.42 8.17
N ASP A 66 5.92 -20.32 7.24
CA ASP A 66 6.82 -21.43 7.53
C ASP A 66 8.29 -20.99 7.63
N SER A 67 8.60 -19.77 7.16
CA SER A 67 9.94 -19.17 7.20
C SER A 67 9.96 -17.82 7.92
N SER A 68 8.83 -17.41 8.50
CA SER A 68 8.74 -16.16 9.26
C SER A 68 9.28 -16.33 10.67
N SER A 69 10.01 -15.33 11.16
CA SER A 69 10.42 -15.21 12.55
C SER A 69 9.24 -14.84 13.44
N LEU A 70 8.32 -13.98 12.94
CA LEU A 70 7.15 -13.50 13.66
C LEU A 70 5.91 -13.59 12.76
N TYR A 71 4.78 -13.99 13.35
CA TYR A 71 3.51 -14.12 12.64
C TYR A 71 2.37 -13.50 13.45
N MET A 72 1.84 -12.39 12.96
CA MET A 72 0.65 -11.73 13.50
C MET A 72 -0.58 -12.22 12.76
N GLN A 73 -1.47 -12.92 13.48
CA GLN A 73 -2.74 -13.41 12.95
C GLN A 73 -3.87 -12.46 13.33
N GLN A 74 -3.89 -11.27 12.72
CA GLN A 74 -4.91 -10.27 13.01
C GLN A 74 -6.29 -10.69 12.51
N ARG A 75 -7.34 -10.18 13.16
CA ARG A 75 -8.71 -10.27 12.67
C ARG A 75 -8.84 -9.52 11.32
N PRO A 76 -9.52 -10.08 10.30
CA PRO A 76 -9.71 -9.38 9.03
C PRO A 76 -10.37 -8.00 9.22
N GLY A 77 -9.81 -6.96 8.59
CA GLY A 77 -10.33 -5.60 8.65
C GLY A 77 -9.90 -4.79 9.88
N THR A 78 -8.97 -5.31 10.69
CA THR A 78 -8.41 -4.58 11.85
C THR A 78 -6.98 -4.11 11.61
N ASP A 79 -6.55 -4.03 10.35
CA ASP A 79 -5.18 -3.74 9.96
C ASP A 79 -4.72 -2.35 10.41
N GLY A 80 -5.58 -1.33 10.28
CA GLY A 80 -5.27 0.02 10.78
C GLY A 80 -4.99 0.05 12.29
N ALA A 81 -5.72 -0.72 13.10
CA ALA A 81 -5.46 -0.82 14.54
C ALA A 81 -4.10 -1.48 14.82
N LEU A 82 -3.75 -2.55 14.08
CA LEU A 82 -2.46 -3.21 14.21
C LEU A 82 -1.31 -2.26 13.85
N ILE A 83 -1.38 -1.60 12.69
CA ILE A 83 -0.32 -0.73 12.19
C ILE A 83 -0.12 0.48 13.11
N ASN A 84 -1.21 1.11 13.55
CA ASN A 84 -1.11 2.26 14.46
C ASN A 84 -0.54 1.85 15.83
N ALA A 85 -0.77 0.62 16.30
CA ALA A 85 -0.15 0.13 17.52
C ALA A 85 1.34 -0.14 17.37
N LEU A 86 1.80 -0.60 16.20
CA LEU A 86 3.24 -0.65 15.90
C LEU A 86 3.85 0.75 15.94
N CYS A 87 3.23 1.73 15.29
CA CYS A 87 3.68 3.12 15.33
C CYS A 87 3.70 3.69 16.75
N HIS A 88 2.68 3.38 17.56
CA HIS A 88 2.57 3.82 18.95
C HIS A 88 3.76 3.32 19.76
N VAL A 89 4.09 2.02 19.70
CA VAL A 89 5.23 1.44 20.42
C VAL A 89 6.53 2.12 20.02
N ILE A 90 6.77 2.27 18.70
CA ILE A 90 8.00 2.89 18.18
C ILE A 90 8.19 4.30 18.73
N ILE A 91 7.13 5.11 18.73
CA ILE A 91 7.17 6.49 19.23
C ILE A 91 7.29 6.53 20.76
N ARG A 92 6.52 5.70 21.46
CA ARG A 92 6.51 5.62 22.93
C ARG A 92 7.90 5.30 23.46
N ASP A 93 8.62 4.40 22.79
CA ASP A 93 9.92 3.90 23.23
C ASP A 93 11.10 4.67 22.63
N GLY A 94 10.82 5.72 21.83
CA GLY A 94 11.85 6.59 21.26
C GLY A 94 12.69 5.92 20.16
N LEU A 95 12.12 4.93 19.47
CA LEU A 95 12.76 4.14 18.41
C LEU A 95 12.62 4.78 17.02
N GLU A 96 11.96 5.94 16.92
CA GLU A 96 11.83 6.64 15.64
C GLU A 96 13.16 7.25 15.15
N ASP A 97 13.33 7.32 13.83
CA ASP A 97 14.47 7.97 13.19
C ASP A 97 14.26 9.49 13.21
N LYS A 98 14.70 10.13 14.31
CA LYS A 98 14.51 11.56 14.56
C LYS A 98 15.20 12.45 13.53
N GLU A 99 16.37 12.03 13.03
CA GLU A 99 17.11 12.78 12.01
C GLU A 99 16.36 12.73 10.68
N TYR A 100 15.92 11.54 10.25
CA TYR A 100 15.12 11.39 9.04
C TYR A 100 13.83 12.20 9.12
N ILE A 101 13.10 12.12 10.24
CA ILE A 101 11.84 12.86 10.42
C ILE A 101 12.08 14.37 10.32
N ALA A 102 13.11 14.90 10.99
CA ALA A 102 13.42 16.33 10.98
C ALA A 102 13.78 16.85 9.58
N GLU A 103 14.42 16.03 8.75
CA GLU A 103 14.84 16.42 7.41
C GLU A 103 13.81 16.17 6.31
N ARG A 104 12.97 15.14 6.46
CA ARG A 104 12.19 14.55 5.34
C ARG A 104 10.71 14.39 5.61
N ALA A 105 10.22 14.71 6.81
CA ALA A 105 8.83 14.55 7.17
C ALA A 105 8.27 15.81 7.86
N GLU A 106 6.96 15.84 8.01
CA GLU A 106 6.22 16.94 8.64
C GLU A 106 5.09 16.38 9.52
N ASN A 107 4.46 17.26 10.31
CA ASN A 107 3.27 16.95 11.12
C ASN A 107 3.43 15.81 12.15
N LEU A 108 4.65 15.58 12.66
CA LEU A 108 4.91 14.54 13.66
C LEU A 108 4.04 14.70 14.91
N ASP A 109 3.89 15.91 15.45
CA ASP A 109 3.13 16.12 16.70
C ASP A 109 1.65 15.76 16.54
N ALA A 110 1.04 16.14 15.42
CA ALA A 110 -0.34 15.77 15.10
C ALA A 110 -0.48 14.25 14.91
N PHE A 111 0.52 13.60 14.31
CA PHE A 111 0.54 12.15 14.20
C PHE A 111 0.65 11.46 15.57
N LYS A 112 1.56 11.93 16.44
CA LYS A 112 1.72 11.40 17.82
C LYS A 112 0.40 11.48 18.60
N GLU A 113 -0.27 12.62 18.54
CA GLU A 113 -1.57 12.81 19.19
C GLU A 113 -2.63 11.83 18.63
N SER A 114 -2.62 11.61 17.31
CA SER A 114 -3.61 10.73 16.66
C SER A 114 -3.49 9.24 17.03
N ILE A 115 -2.33 8.79 17.54
CA ILE A 115 -2.06 7.39 17.89
C ILE A 115 -1.81 7.19 19.40
N VAL A 116 -2.01 8.22 20.23
CA VAL A 116 -1.71 8.15 21.66
C VAL A 116 -2.46 7.03 22.38
N ASP A 117 -3.70 6.75 21.95
CA ASP A 117 -4.54 5.70 22.51
C ASP A 117 -4.37 4.33 21.83
N CYS A 118 -3.52 4.24 20.80
CA CYS A 118 -3.28 3.00 20.06
C CYS A 118 -2.31 2.05 20.77
N THR A 119 -2.48 1.81 22.07
CA THR A 119 -1.58 0.93 22.82
C THR A 119 -1.66 -0.53 22.34
N PRO A 120 -0.63 -1.35 22.57
CA PRO A 120 -0.69 -2.79 22.28
C PRO A 120 -1.86 -3.51 22.93
N GLU A 121 -2.23 -3.18 24.17
CA GLU A 121 -3.37 -3.78 24.88
C GLU A 121 -4.72 -3.32 24.29
N TRP A 122 -4.78 -2.11 23.75
CA TRP A 122 -5.94 -1.65 22.98
C TRP A 122 -6.06 -2.44 21.68
N ALA A 123 -4.96 -2.59 20.94
CA ALA A 123 -4.94 -3.31 19.67
C ALA A 123 -5.18 -4.81 19.85
N GLU A 124 -4.72 -5.43 20.92
CA GLU A 124 -4.96 -6.85 21.21
C GLU A 124 -6.46 -7.16 21.27
N LYS A 125 -7.26 -6.30 21.91
CA LYS A 125 -8.72 -6.46 22.01
C LYS A 125 -9.44 -6.38 20.67
N ILE A 126 -8.88 -5.65 19.71
CA ILE A 126 -9.48 -5.41 18.39
C ILE A 126 -9.01 -6.48 17.39
N THR A 127 -7.70 -6.71 17.37
CA THR A 127 -6.98 -7.48 16.36
C THR A 127 -6.84 -8.95 16.72
N ASN A 128 -6.96 -9.31 18.00
CA ASN A 128 -6.57 -10.61 18.59
C ASN A 128 -5.06 -10.93 18.52
N VAL A 129 -4.21 -9.98 18.11
CA VAL A 129 -2.76 -10.15 18.17
C VAL A 129 -2.29 -9.84 19.59
N PRO A 130 -1.58 -10.76 20.28
CA PRO A 130 -1.12 -10.51 21.65
C PRO A 130 -0.28 -9.23 21.74
N ALA A 131 -0.50 -8.40 22.78
CA ALA A 131 0.22 -7.15 22.98
C ALA A 131 1.75 -7.36 22.94
N ALA A 132 2.24 -8.41 23.62
CA ALA A 132 3.67 -8.75 23.62
C ALA A 132 4.25 -9.03 22.22
N LEU A 133 3.45 -9.56 21.30
CA LEU A 133 3.88 -9.80 19.92
C LEU A 133 3.89 -8.49 19.10
N ILE A 134 2.95 -7.58 19.36
CA ILE A 134 2.94 -6.24 18.75
C ILE A 134 4.20 -5.48 19.17
N GLU A 135 4.55 -5.53 20.46
CA GLU A 135 5.79 -4.97 21.01
C GLU A 135 7.02 -5.56 20.30
N GLU A 136 7.14 -6.89 20.27
CA GLU A 136 8.28 -7.58 19.65
C GLU A 136 8.44 -7.23 18.16
N VAL A 137 7.33 -7.14 17.42
CA VAL A 137 7.33 -6.75 16.01
C VAL A 137 7.75 -5.30 15.83
N ALA A 138 7.23 -4.38 16.65
CA ALA A 138 7.57 -2.97 16.58
C ALA A 138 9.06 -2.73 16.81
N HIS A 139 9.64 -3.33 17.86
CA HIS A 139 11.07 -3.30 18.14
C HIS A 139 11.88 -3.93 16.99
N THR A 140 11.52 -5.13 16.56
CA THR A 140 12.23 -5.83 15.48
C THR A 140 12.26 -5.00 14.18
N PHE A 141 11.16 -4.34 13.86
CA PHE A 141 11.05 -3.53 12.64
C PHE A 141 11.82 -2.21 12.76
N ALA A 142 11.72 -1.50 13.88
CA ALA A 142 12.36 -0.19 14.07
C ALA A 142 13.88 -0.28 14.27
N GLU A 143 14.38 -1.36 14.86
CA GLU A 143 15.83 -1.56 15.08
C GLU A 143 16.58 -1.98 13.82
N ALA A 144 15.88 -2.29 12.73
CA ALA A 144 16.50 -2.71 11.47
C ALA A 144 16.99 -1.50 10.65
N GLU A 145 18.22 -1.59 10.13
CA GLU A 145 18.76 -0.56 9.24
C GLU A 145 18.00 -0.47 7.92
N ARG A 146 17.57 -1.63 7.38
CA ARG A 146 16.79 -1.76 6.14
C ARG A 146 15.55 -2.62 6.36
N ALA A 147 14.43 -1.97 6.70
CA ALA A 147 13.14 -2.62 6.85
C ALA A 147 12.22 -2.34 5.64
N GLY A 148 11.78 -3.40 4.96
CA GLY A 148 10.87 -3.31 3.83
C GLY A 148 9.44 -3.75 4.18
N ILE A 149 8.45 -2.95 3.82
CA ILE A 149 7.02 -3.29 3.92
C ILE A 149 6.54 -3.76 2.55
N TYR A 150 5.90 -4.93 2.50
CA TYR A 150 5.35 -5.52 1.29
C TYR A 150 3.88 -5.85 1.50
N TYR A 151 2.99 -5.25 0.69
CA TYR A 151 1.55 -5.37 0.90
C TYR A 151 0.77 -5.46 -0.40
N THR A 152 -0.47 -5.92 -0.35
CA THR A 152 -1.37 -5.96 -1.53
C THR A 152 -2.83 -5.82 -1.10
N MET A 153 -3.73 -6.56 -1.74
CA MET A 153 -5.18 -6.50 -1.59
C MET A 153 -5.71 -6.71 -0.18
N GLY A 154 -5.00 -7.45 0.69
CA GLY A 154 -5.38 -7.58 2.10
C GLY A 154 -5.23 -6.29 2.92
N ILE A 155 -4.71 -5.23 2.31
CA ILE A 155 -4.68 -3.87 2.86
C ILE A 155 -5.62 -2.95 2.07
N THR A 156 -5.61 -3.04 0.74
CA THR A 156 -6.29 -2.08 -0.13
C THR A 156 -7.77 -2.37 -0.37
N GLN A 157 -8.21 -3.63 -0.31
CA GLN A 157 -9.61 -4.02 -0.56
C GLN A 157 -10.44 -4.03 0.73
N HIS A 158 -10.34 -2.94 1.48
CA HIS A 158 -11.11 -2.67 2.69
C HIS A 158 -11.80 -1.31 2.58
N THR A 159 -12.87 -1.11 3.34
CA THR A 159 -13.53 0.20 3.45
C THR A 159 -12.59 1.30 3.95
N SER A 160 -11.56 0.93 4.73
CA SER A 160 -10.49 1.80 5.23
C SER A 160 -9.17 1.63 4.45
N GLY A 161 -9.20 1.11 3.22
CA GLY A 161 -7.98 0.74 2.51
C GLY A 161 -7.00 1.91 2.25
N THR A 162 -7.53 3.11 1.99
CA THR A 162 -6.69 4.33 1.86
C THR A 162 -5.98 4.64 3.18
N ASP A 163 -6.71 4.58 4.30
CA ASP A 163 -6.18 4.90 5.62
C ASP A 163 -5.14 3.87 6.07
N ASN A 164 -5.38 2.58 5.80
CA ASN A 164 -4.41 1.52 6.08
C ASN A 164 -3.09 1.76 5.33
N VAL A 165 -3.17 2.19 4.07
CA VAL A 165 -1.99 2.53 3.26
C VAL A 165 -1.26 3.74 3.81
N CYS A 166 -1.98 4.78 4.26
CA CYS A 166 -1.37 5.93 4.94
C CYS A 166 -0.68 5.50 6.25
N ALA A 167 -1.28 4.60 7.03
CA ALA A 167 -0.68 4.07 8.26
C ALA A 167 0.62 3.31 7.98
N LEU A 168 0.67 2.48 6.93
CA LEU A 168 1.93 1.82 6.50
C LEU A 168 2.99 2.83 6.05
N ALA A 169 2.57 3.90 5.36
CA ALA A 169 3.48 4.97 4.97
C ALA A 169 4.04 5.70 6.20
N ASN A 170 3.21 5.99 7.19
CA ASN A 170 3.67 6.58 8.45
C ASN A 170 4.68 5.67 9.16
N LEU A 171 4.42 4.35 9.22
CA LEU A 171 5.36 3.38 9.79
C LEU A 171 6.73 3.41 9.09
N ALA A 172 6.75 3.47 7.75
CA ALA A 172 7.99 3.57 6.99
C ALA A 172 8.70 4.93 7.18
N VAL A 173 7.94 6.03 7.30
CA VAL A 173 8.46 7.38 7.52
C VAL A 173 9.09 7.52 8.90
N ILE A 174 8.38 7.11 9.97
CA ILE A 174 8.88 7.29 11.34
C ILE A 174 10.12 6.44 11.63
N THR A 175 10.32 5.34 10.88
CA THR A 175 11.51 4.49 11.00
C THR A 175 12.60 4.84 10.00
N GLY A 176 12.44 5.90 9.20
CA GLY A 176 13.44 6.32 8.22
C GLY A 176 13.73 5.28 7.14
N ASN A 177 12.78 4.39 6.85
CA ASN A 177 12.95 3.25 5.94
C ASN A 177 12.60 3.58 4.49
N LEU A 178 12.74 4.84 4.07
CA LEU A 178 12.49 5.32 2.72
C LEU A 178 13.76 5.92 2.13
N GLY A 179 13.96 5.76 0.82
CA GLY A 179 15.18 6.21 0.13
C GLY A 179 16.42 5.33 0.38
N LYS A 180 16.25 4.16 1.03
CA LYS A 180 17.30 3.17 1.29
C LYS A 180 17.07 1.90 0.48
N GLU A 181 18.09 1.34 -0.14
CA GLU A 181 17.98 0.04 -0.84
C GLU A 181 17.71 -1.09 0.18
N GLY A 182 16.87 -2.05 -0.19
CA GLY A 182 16.39 -3.10 0.72
C GLY A 182 15.34 -2.68 1.74
N ALA A 183 14.92 -1.42 1.77
CA ALA A 183 13.84 -0.93 2.62
C ALA A 183 12.57 -0.60 1.81
N GLY A 184 11.73 0.27 2.35
CA GLY A 184 10.70 0.97 1.60
C GLY A 184 9.29 0.43 1.80
N LEU A 185 8.35 1.04 1.07
CA LEU A 185 6.95 0.69 1.03
C LEU A 185 6.59 0.18 -0.36
N ASN A 186 6.28 -1.11 -0.43
CA ASN A 186 6.26 -1.88 -1.66
C ASN A 186 4.88 -2.50 -1.93
N PRO A 187 3.93 -1.76 -2.55
CA PRO A 187 2.69 -2.34 -3.06
C PRO A 187 2.97 -3.39 -4.14
N LEU A 188 2.69 -4.65 -3.84
CA LEU A 188 2.79 -5.76 -4.79
C LEU A 188 1.58 -5.73 -5.73
N ARG A 189 1.82 -5.18 -6.92
CA ARG A 189 0.80 -5.06 -7.97
C ARG A 189 0.60 -6.39 -8.70
N GLY A 190 -0.66 -6.80 -8.86
CA GLY A 190 -1.00 -8.14 -9.33
C GLY A 190 -0.89 -8.36 -10.84
N GLN A 191 -1.65 -7.61 -11.64
CA GLN A 191 -1.66 -7.81 -13.10
C GLN A 191 -0.34 -7.35 -13.75
N ASN A 192 0.09 -8.06 -14.79
CA ASN A 192 1.39 -7.87 -15.45
C ASN A 192 1.72 -6.41 -15.83
N ASN A 193 0.71 -5.61 -16.20
CA ASN A 193 0.89 -4.27 -16.72
C ASN A 193 -0.04 -3.24 -16.07
N VAL A 194 -0.56 -3.50 -14.86
CA VAL A 194 -1.36 -2.48 -14.15
C VAL A 194 -0.51 -1.24 -13.83
N GLN A 195 0.80 -1.43 -13.63
CA GLN A 195 1.76 -0.33 -13.50
C GLN A 195 1.85 0.45 -14.82
N GLY A 196 2.17 -0.22 -15.94
CA GLY A 196 2.29 0.44 -17.24
C GLY A 196 0.98 1.07 -17.74
N ALA A 197 -0.17 0.47 -17.49
CA ALA A 197 -1.47 1.08 -17.79
C ALA A 197 -1.66 2.37 -16.99
N SER A 198 -1.29 2.39 -15.70
CA SER A 198 -1.29 3.62 -14.90
C SER A 198 -0.31 4.65 -15.47
N ASP A 199 0.90 4.23 -15.86
CA ASP A 199 1.92 5.10 -16.45
C ASP A 199 1.43 5.72 -17.77
N MET A 200 0.62 4.99 -18.55
CA MET A 200 0.03 5.44 -19.80
C MET A 200 -1.26 6.25 -19.63
N GLY A 201 -1.64 6.62 -18.40
CA GLY A 201 -2.82 7.44 -18.16
C GLY A 201 -4.15 6.69 -18.36
N CYS A 202 -4.18 5.35 -18.19
CA CYS A 202 -5.42 4.60 -18.06
C CYS A 202 -6.09 4.87 -16.70
N ASN A 203 -6.33 6.14 -16.41
CA ASN A 203 -6.96 6.67 -15.21
C ASN A 203 -7.74 7.93 -15.59
N PRO A 204 -8.98 8.12 -15.10
CA PRO A 204 -9.82 9.23 -15.50
C PRO A 204 -9.31 10.62 -15.11
N SER A 205 -8.30 10.73 -14.23
CA SER A 205 -7.80 12.00 -13.71
C SER A 205 -6.39 12.37 -14.17
N PHE A 206 -5.74 11.52 -14.99
CA PHE A 206 -4.33 11.71 -15.35
C PHE A 206 -4.06 11.43 -16.83
N PHE A 207 -3.22 12.27 -17.42
CA PHE A 207 -2.49 11.97 -18.64
C PHE A 207 -1.32 11.00 -18.38
N PRO A 208 -0.70 10.45 -19.45
CA PRO A 208 0.52 9.66 -19.33
C PRO A 208 1.60 10.35 -18.49
N GLY A 209 2.30 9.57 -17.68
CA GLY A 209 3.33 10.03 -16.74
C GLY A 209 2.78 10.72 -15.49
N TYR A 210 1.58 10.35 -15.03
CA TYR A 210 0.96 10.85 -13.79
C TYR A 210 0.74 12.37 -13.75
N GLN A 211 0.45 12.96 -14.90
CA GLN A 211 0.18 14.40 -15.00
C GLN A 211 -1.31 14.63 -14.88
N LYS A 212 -1.75 15.41 -13.89
CA LYS A 212 -3.17 15.62 -13.66
C LYS A 212 -3.84 16.27 -14.88
N CYS A 213 -5.09 15.88 -15.14
CA CYS A 213 -5.86 16.47 -16.23
C CYS A 213 -6.16 17.95 -15.99
N ASP A 214 -6.20 18.44 -14.76
CA ASP A 214 -6.43 19.86 -14.44
C ASP A 214 -5.15 20.71 -14.40
N ASP A 215 -3.98 20.11 -14.65
CA ASP A 215 -2.72 20.84 -14.76
C ASP A 215 -2.62 21.57 -16.10
N LYS A 216 -2.48 22.90 -16.07
CA LYS A 216 -2.47 23.74 -17.27
C LYS A 216 -1.29 23.41 -18.19
N THR A 217 -0.11 23.14 -17.64
CA THR A 217 1.08 22.82 -18.43
C THR A 217 0.92 21.47 -19.15
N ALA A 218 0.37 20.48 -18.46
CA ALA A 218 0.04 19.19 -19.07
C ALA A 218 -1.03 19.34 -20.16
N GLN A 219 -2.11 20.07 -19.89
CA GLN A 219 -3.17 20.38 -20.86
C GLN A 219 -2.62 20.99 -22.16
N GLU A 220 -1.85 22.07 -22.06
CA GLU A 220 -1.24 22.73 -23.22
C GLU A 220 -0.34 21.78 -24.01
N LYS A 221 0.47 20.99 -23.30
CA LYS A 221 1.39 20.02 -23.92
C LYS A 221 0.63 18.95 -24.69
N PHE A 222 -0.37 18.31 -24.09
CA PHE A 222 -1.10 17.22 -24.74
C PHE A 222 -2.04 17.73 -25.84
N ALA A 223 -2.67 18.89 -25.66
CA ALA A 223 -3.51 19.50 -26.69
C ALA A 223 -2.70 19.80 -27.96
N LYS A 224 -1.45 20.27 -27.80
CA LYS A 224 -0.54 20.49 -28.91
C LYS A 224 -0.09 19.20 -29.61
N ILE A 225 0.16 18.13 -28.85
CA ILE A 225 0.61 16.84 -29.42
C ILE A 225 -0.51 16.15 -30.19
N TRP A 226 -1.74 16.19 -29.66
CA TRP A 226 -2.89 15.47 -30.21
C TRP A 226 -3.72 16.29 -31.21
N ASP A 227 -3.44 17.60 -31.32
CA ASP A 227 -4.13 18.51 -32.23
C ASP A 227 -5.67 18.46 -32.08
N CYS A 228 -6.13 18.42 -30.82
CA CYS A 228 -7.55 18.38 -30.49
C CYS A 228 -7.87 19.10 -29.16
N PRO A 229 -9.12 19.56 -28.97
CA PRO A 229 -9.56 20.07 -27.67
C PRO A 229 -9.53 18.96 -26.62
N ILE A 230 -9.02 19.28 -25.43
CA ILE A 230 -8.97 18.36 -24.28
C ILE A 230 -9.77 18.98 -23.12
N THR A 231 -10.46 18.13 -22.35
CA THR A 231 -11.17 18.57 -21.14
C THR A 231 -10.23 18.55 -19.94
N ASP A 232 -10.39 19.53 -19.04
CA ASP A 232 -9.72 19.61 -17.74
C ASP A 232 -10.47 18.86 -16.62
N LYS A 233 -11.65 18.29 -16.94
CA LYS A 233 -12.48 17.58 -15.97
C LYS A 233 -12.08 16.11 -15.91
N PRO A 234 -11.89 15.55 -14.69
CA PRO A 234 -11.75 14.11 -14.53
C PRO A 234 -12.96 13.35 -15.10
N GLY A 235 -12.71 12.19 -15.69
CA GLY A 235 -13.74 11.24 -16.09
C GLY A 235 -14.32 10.44 -14.92
N LEU A 236 -15.26 9.54 -15.22
CA LEU A 236 -15.81 8.59 -14.24
C LEU A 236 -14.80 7.48 -13.92
N MET A 237 -14.77 7.04 -12.67
CA MET A 237 -14.10 5.81 -12.25
C MET A 237 -14.90 4.60 -12.73
N ALA A 238 -14.25 3.47 -13.00
CA ALA A 238 -14.92 2.24 -13.44
C ALA A 238 -16.05 1.80 -12.50
N THR A 239 -15.86 2.00 -11.19
CA THR A 239 -16.87 1.68 -10.16
C THR A 239 -18.12 2.57 -10.23
N GLU A 240 -18.03 3.75 -10.84
CA GLU A 240 -19.14 4.71 -10.99
C GLU A 240 -19.89 4.52 -12.33
N MET A 241 -19.25 3.86 -13.31
CA MET A 241 -19.81 3.72 -14.65
C MET A 241 -21.09 2.89 -14.67
N SER A 242 -21.18 1.82 -13.86
CA SER A 242 -22.39 0.98 -13.81
C SER A 242 -23.60 1.77 -13.29
N ASP A 243 -23.43 2.51 -12.19
CA ASP A 243 -24.50 3.37 -11.65
C ASP A 243 -24.90 4.43 -12.69
N SER A 244 -23.92 5.08 -13.33
CA SER A 244 -24.14 6.08 -14.38
C SER A 244 -24.92 5.54 -15.59
N ILE A 245 -24.71 4.27 -15.98
CA ILE A 245 -25.49 3.60 -17.02
C ILE A 245 -26.94 3.43 -16.56
N THR A 246 -27.16 2.93 -15.34
CA THR A 246 -28.52 2.69 -14.83
C THR A 246 -29.33 3.97 -14.64
N GLU A 247 -28.66 5.09 -14.36
CA GLU A 247 -29.27 6.42 -14.26
C GLU A 247 -29.52 7.08 -15.63
N GLY A 248 -29.02 6.49 -16.72
CA GLY A 248 -29.13 7.04 -18.08
C GLY A 248 -28.13 8.16 -18.38
N ASN A 249 -27.11 8.35 -17.53
CA ASN A 249 -26.05 9.35 -17.68
C ASN A 249 -24.89 8.88 -18.58
N LEU A 250 -24.75 7.56 -18.80
CA LEU A 250 -23.74 6.96 -19.68
C LEU A 250 -24.42 6.03 -20.71
N ALA A 251 -24.31 6.38 -21.99
CA ALA A 251 -25.02 5.69 -23.08
C ALA A 251 -24.18 4.62 -23.81
N GLY A 252 -22.86 4.60 -23.63
CA GLY A 252 -21.96 3.70 -24.32
C GLY A 252 -20.73 3.38 -23.50
N LEU A 253 -20.26 2.15 -23.62
CA LEU A 253 -19.10 1.63 -22.90
C LEU A 253 -18.27 0.77 -23.84
N TRP A 254 -16.96 1.04 -23.93
CA TRP A 254 -16.01 0.21 -24.67
C TRP A 254 -15.07 -0.48 -23.69
N ILE A 255 -15.32 -1.78 -23.46
CA ILE A 255 -14.49 -2.60 -22.56
C ILE A 255 -13.39 -3.26 -23.40
N MET A 256 -12.14 -3.06 -23.00
CA MET A 256 -10.98 -3.65 -23.67
C MET A 256 -10.18 -4.49 -22.67
N GLY A 257 -10.17 -5.82 -22.87
CA GLY A 257 -9.32 -6.72 -22.08
C GLY A 257 -9.77 -6.97 -20.64
N GLU A 258 -11.01 -6.62 -20.28
CA GLU A 258 -11.58 -6.83 -18.94
C GLU A 258 -12.92 -7.60 -18.99
N ASN A 259 -13.36 -8.12 -17.84
CA ASN A 259 -14.65 -8.82 -17.70
C ASN A 259 -15.37 -8.41 -16.40
N PRO A 260 -15.95 -7.19 -16.35
CA PRO A 260 -16.58 -6.63 -15.14
C PRO A 260 -17.65 -7.54 -14.53
N VAL A 261 -18.44 -8.23 -15.37
CA VAL A 261 -19.49 -9.17 -14.92
C VAL A 261 -18.94 -10.28 -14.01
N LEU A 262 -17.68 -10.71 -14.25
CA LEU A 262 -17.03 -11.75 -13.46
C LEU A 262 -16.12 -11.19 -12.37
N SER A 263 -15.40 -10.10 -12.64
CA SER A 263 -14.34 -9.58 -11.76
C SER A 263 -14.83 -8.54 -10.74
N ASP A 264 -15.92 -7.83 -11.01
CA ASP A 264 -16.37 -6.74 -10.17
C ASP A 264 -17.30 -7.24 -9.06
N PRO A 265 -17.36 -6.52 -7.92
CA PRO A 265 -18.30 -6.87 -6.86
C PRO A 265 -19.75 -6.72 -7.34
N ASN A 266 -20.65 -7.51 -6.75
CA ASN A 266 -22.08 -7.47 -7.08
C ASN A 266 -22.37 -7.73 -8.58
N SER A 267 -22.04 -8.93 -9.05
CA SER A 267 -22.21 -9.32 -10.47
C SER A 267 -23.64 -9.17 -11.01
N SER A 268 -24.66 -9.23 -10.17
CA SER A 268 -26.05 -8.94 -10.56
C SER A 268 -26.27 -7.48 -10.95
N HIS A 269 -25.53 -6.55 -10.35
CA HIS A 269 -25.53 -5.14 -10.71
C HIS A 269 -24.79 -4.92 -12.02
N ALA A 270 -23.57 -5.46 -12.15
CA ALA A 270 -22.74 -5.33 -13.36
C ALA A 270 -23.37 -5.94 -14.62
N LYS A 271 -24.31 -6.89 -14.48
CA LYS A 271 -25.05 -7.50 -15.60
C LYS A 271 -26.20 -6.65 -16.14
N LYS A 272 -26.73 -5.72 -15.35
CA LYS A 272 -27.86 -4.87 -15.75
C LYS A 272 -27.37 -3.77 -16.67
#